data_AF-A0A938R2Z8-F1
#
_entry.id   AF-A0A938R2Z8-F1
#
_cell.length_a   1.000
_cell.length_b   1.000
_cell.length_c   1.000
_cell.angle_alpha   90.00
_cell.angle_beta   90.00
_cell.angle_gamma   90.00
#
_symmetry.space_group_name_H-M   'P 1'
#
loop_
_entity.id
_entity.type
_entity.pdbx_description
1 polymer ?
#
loop_
_entity_poly.entity_id
_entity_poly.type
_entity_poly.pdbx_seq_one_letter_code
_entity_poly.pdbx_strand_id
1 'polypeptide(L)' 'MTQEVMKMITIGLIGGVGFFGPALALGLIGYSAMQSLGRNPEAKGAIMTNMILIGALAEAIGIYILIVCIILAMVV' A
#
# COMPACT_ATOMS: atom_id res chain seq x y z
N MET A 1 -17.89 6.02 -26.30
CA MET A 1 -17.20 4.99 -25.50
C MET A 1 -18.27 4.14 -24.82
N THR A 2 -18.17 2.81 -24.82
CA THR A 2 -19.17 1.97 -24.15
C THR A 2 -19.00 2.05 -22.63
N GLN A 3 -20.08 1.78 -21.87
CA GLN A 3 -20.04 1.80 -20.40
C GLN A 3 -18.99 0.81 -19.85
N GLU A 4 -18.83 -0.33 -20.51
CA GLU A 4 -17.84 -1.35 -20.13
C GLU A 4 -16.40 -0.86 -20.29
N VAL A 5 -16.09 -0.17 -21.40
CA VAL A 5 -14.75 0.42 -21.61
C VAL A 5 -14.46 1.51 -20.57
N MET A 6 -15.45 2.34 -20.23
CA MET A 6 -15.31 3.35 -19.17
C MET A 6 -15.01 2.72 -17.80
N LYS A 7 -15.70 1.62 -17.47
CA LYS A 7 -15.48 0.87 -16.23
C LYS A 7 -14.06 0.33 -16.16
N MET A 8 -13.57 -0.32 -17.23
CA MET A 8 -12.20 -0.86 -17.26
C MET A 8 -11.12 0.22 -17.10
N ILE A 9 -11.27 1.37 -17.77
CA ILE A 9 -10.33 2.49 -17.63
C ILE A 9 -10.35 3.04 -16.20
N THR A 10 -11.53 3.17 -15.60
CA THR A 10 -11.69 3.67 -14.22
C THR A 10 -11.01 2.75 -13.21
N ILE A 11 -11.20 1.43 -13.34
CA ILE A 11 -10.52 0.43 -12.49
C ILE A 11 -9.00 0.54 -12.64
N GLY A 12 -8.51 0.61 -13.89
CA GLY A 12 -7.08 0.75 -14.16
C GLY A 12 -6.48 2.02 -13.55
N LEU A 13 -7.20 3.13 -13.60
CA LEU A 13 -6.77 4.41 -13.02
C LEU A 13 -6.76 4.38 -11.49
N ILE A 14 -7.83 3.87 -10.86
CA ILE A 14 -7.91 3.75 -9.40
C ILE A 14 -6.83 2.82 -8.87
N GLY A 15 -6.64 1.66 -9.49
CA GLY A 15 -5.56 0.75 -9.10
C GLY A 15 -4.20 1.40 -9.29
N GLY A 16 -3.88 1.86 -10.50
CA GLY A 16 -2.56 2.40 -10.83
C GLY A 16 -2.16 3.59 -9.96
N VAL A 17 -3.05 4.57 -9.79
CA VAL A 17 -2.76 5.78 -9.00
C VAL A 17 -2.94 5.53 -7.51
N GLY A 18 -3.97 4.78 -7.12
CA GLY A 18 -4.29 4.54 -5.72
C GLY A 18 -3.16 3.82 -4.99
N PHE A 19 -2.59 2.77 -5.60
CA PHE A 19 -1.52 1.99 -4.95
C PHE A 19 -0.20 2.74 -4.78
N PHE A 20 -0.02 3.90 -5.43
CA PHE A 20 1.22 4.67 -5.33
C PHE A 20 1.53 5.12 -3.89
N GLY A 21 0.51 5.57 -3.15
CA GLY A 21 0.66 6.01 -1.76
C GLY A 21 1.15 4.88 -0.83
N PRO A 22 0.42 3.75 -0.73
CA PRO A 22 0.84 2.59 0.06
C PRO A 22 2.23 2.05 -0.34
N ALA A 23 2.51 1.93 -1.64
CA ALA A 23 3.81 1.46 -2.12
C ALA A 23 4.95 2.37 -1.67
N LEU A 24 4.78 3.70 -1.78
CA LEU A 24 5.76 4.67 -1.32
C LEU A 24 5.93 4.63 0.20
N ALA A 25 4.82 4.56 0.95
CA ALA A 25 4.85 4.49 2.41
C ALA A 25 5.63 3.25 2.89
N LEU A 26 5.34 2.07 2.34
CA LEU A 26 6.07 0.84 2.66
C LEU A 26 7.55 0.92 2.32
N GLY A 27 7.90 1.50 1.16
CA GLY A 27 9.29 1.72 0.77
C GLY A 27 10.04 2.59 1.77
N LEU A 28 9.43 3.69 2.21
CA LEU A 28 10.01 4.60 3.21
C LEU A 28 10.12 3.96 4.60
N ILE A 29 9.09 3.21 5.02
CA ILE A 29 9.09 2.49 6.31
C ILE A 29 10.24 1.47 6.34
N GLY A 30 10.36 0.64 5.30
CA GLY A 30 11.43 -0.35 5.20
C GLY A 30 12.81 0.29 5.15
N TYR A 31 12.98 1.34 4.35
CA TYR A 31 14.23 2.09 4.26
C TYR A 31 14.66 2.68 5.61
N SER A 32 13.73 3.34 6.32
CA SER A 32 14.00 3.92 7.65
C SER A 32 14.34 2.86 8.69
N ALA A 33 13.64 1.71 8.66
CA ALA A 33 13.93 0.60 9.55
C ALA A 33 15.33 0.02 9.32
N MET A 34 15.73 -0.18 8.06
CA MET A 34 17.07 -0.70 7.72
C MET A 34 18.19 0.26 8.14
N GLN A 35 18.01 1.57 7.92
CA GLN A 35 18.98 2.56 8.40
C GLN A 35 19.08 2.57 9.93
N SER A 36 17.95 2.47 10.62
CA SER A 36 17.91 2.45 12.09
C SER A 36 18.60 1.21 12.66
N LEU A 37 18.37 0.04 12.04
CA LEU A 37 19.03 -1.22 12.38
C LEU A 37 20.53 -1.17 12.17
N GLY A 38 21.01 -0.56 11.07
CA GLY A 38 22.44 -0.40 10.82
C GLY A 38 23.14 0.50 11.86
N ARG A 39 22.42 1.48 12.44
CA ARG A 39 22.95 2.38 13.47
C ARG A 39 22.84 1.82 14.88
N ASN A 40 21.79 1.04 15.16
CA ASN A 40 21.55 0.44 16.47
C ASN A 40 21.02 -1.00 16.34
N PRO A 41 21.91 -1.99 16.18
CA PRO A 41 21.53 -3.40 16.05
C PRO A 41 20.82 -3.98 17.29
N GLU A 42 21.14 -3.45 18.49
CA GLU A 42 20.56 -3.92 19.76
C GLU A 42 19.06 -3.59 19.86
N ALA A 43 18.60 -2.53 19.18
CA ALA A 43 17.21 -2.13 19.13
C ALA A 43 16.35 -2.91 18.09
N LYS A 44 16.88 -3.98 17.48
CA LYS A 44 16.22 -4.75 16.41
C LYS A 44 14.77 -5.12 16.72
N GLY A 45 14.49 -5.60 17.94
CA GLY A 45 13.14 -6.03 18.34
C GLY A 45 12.13 -4.90 18.21
N ALA A 46 12.38 -3.77 18.88
CA ALA A 46 11.49 -2.61 18.87
C ALA A 46 11.34 -2.00 17.46
N ILE A 47 12.42 -1.92 16.69
CA ILE A 47 12.38 -1.40 15.31
C ILE A 47 11.47 -2.28 14.44
N MET A 48 11.64 -3.60 14.47
CA MET A 48 10.81 -4.51 13.68
C MET A 48 9.35 -4.48 14.08
N THR A 49 9.04 -4.44 15.38
CA THR A 49 7.66 -4.33 15.88
C THR A 49 6.98 -3.06 15.36
N ASN A 50 7.65 -1.91 15.47
CA ASN A 50 7.10 -0.64 15.00
C ASN A 50 7.00 -0.60 13.46
N MET A 51 7.99 -1.14 12.75
CA MET A 51 7.97 -1.24 11.29
C MET A 51 6.76 -2.04 10.81
N ILE A 52 6.49 -3.21 11.41
CA ILE A 52 5.35 -4.05 11.04
C ILE A 52 4.02 -3.35 11.37
N LEU A 53 3.91 -2.74 12.55
CA LEU A 53 2.70 -2.02 12.96
C LEU A 53 2.36 -0.89 11.97
N ILE A 54 3.32 -0.03 11.69
CA ILE A 54 3.13 1.10 10.77
C ILE A 54 2.94 0.59 9.33
N GLY A 55 3.68 -0.46 8.94
CA GLY A 55 3.52 -1.11 7.64
C GLY A 55 2.10 -1.65 7.43
N ALA A 56 1.52 -2.31 8.44
CA ALA A 56 0.15 -2.81 8.37
C ALA A 56 -0.88 -1.68 8.28
N LEU A 57 -0.66 -0.56 9.00
CA LEU A 57 -1.51 0.63 8.89
C LEU A 57 -1.43 1.28 7.51
N ALA A 58 -0.25 1.32 6.90
CA ALA A 58 -0.08 1.79 5.53
C ALA A 58 -0.74 0.85 4.51
N GLU A 59 -0.63 -0.46 4.71
CA GLU A 59 -1.22 -1.47 3.83
C GLU A 59 -2.74 -1.47 3.87
N ALA A 60 -3.35 -1.11 5.01
CA ALA A 60 -4.81 -0.97 5.12
C ALA A 60 -5.37 0.00 4.05
N ILE A 61 -4.63 1.06 3.72
CA ILE A 61 -5.00 2.00 2.65
C ILE A 61 -4.99 1.28 1.28
N GLY A 62 -3.96 0.47 1.01
CA GLY A 62 -3.87 -0.36 -0.19
C GLY A 62 -5.02 -1.35 -0.32
N ILE A 63 -5.43 -1.98 0.79
CA ILE A 63 -6.56 -2.90 0.82
C ILE A 63 -7.87 -2.17 0.44
N TYR A 64 -8.09 -0.94 0.90
CA TYR A 64 -9.28 -0.17 0.48
C TYR A 64 -9.30 0.09 -1.03
N ILE A 65 -8.16 0.41 -1.64
CA ILE A 65 -8.05 0.59 -3.10
C ILE A 65 -8.36 -0.72 -3.82
N LEU A 66 -7.80 -1.84 -3.36
CA LEU A 66 -8.09 -3.17 -3.90
C LEU A 66 -9.59 -3.50 -3.84
N ILE A 67 -10.23 -3.24 -2.70
CA ILE A 67 -11.66 -3.49 -2.49
C ILE A 67 -12.49 -2.67 -3.49
N VAL A 68 -12.18 -1.38 -3.67
CA VAL A 68 -12.89 -0.53 -4.63
C VAL A 68 -12.73 -1.07 -6.06
N CYS A 69 -11.51 -1.46 -6.45
CA CYS A 69 -11.27 -2.07 -7.75
C CYS A 69 -12.07 -3.37 -7.95
N ILE A 70 -12.13 -4.24 -6.94
CA ILE A 70 -12.90 -5.50 -7.00
C ILE A 70 -14.40 -5.22 -7.11
N ILE A 71 -14.93 -4.29 -6.31
CA ILE A 71 -16.36 -3.92 -6.36
C ILE A 71 -16.72 -3.40 -7.75
N LEU A 72 -15.90 -2.49 -8.30
CA LEU A 72 -16.11 -1.98 -9.66
C LEU A 72 -15.96 -3.05 -10.72
N ALA A 73 -15.09 -4.04 -10.53
CA ALA A 73 -14.87 -5.11 -11.52
C ALA A 73 -16.00 -6.16 -11.53
N MET A 74 -16.40 -6.62 -10.35
CA MET A 74 -17.21 -7.84 -10.18
C MET A 74 -18.65 -7.60 -9.73
N VAL A 75 -18.95 -6.45 -9.13
CA VAL A 75 -20.26 -6.19 -8.51
C VAL A 75 -21.07 -5.17 -9.29
N VAL A 76 -20.44 -4.03 -9.61
CA VAL A 76 -21.02 -2.95 -10.44
C VAL A 76 -20.79 -3.25 -11.90
#